data_AF-A0A1G3BLE9-F1
#
_entry.id   AF-A0A1G3BLE9-F1
#
_cell.length_a   1.000
_cell.length_b   1.000
_cell.length_c   1.000
_cell.angle_alpha   90.00
_cell.angle_beta   90.00
_cell.angle_gamma   90.00
#
_symmetry.space_group_name_H-M   'P 1'
#
loop_
_entity.id
_entity.type
_entity.pdbx_description
1 polymer ?
#
loop_
_entity_poly.entity_id
_entity_poly.type
_entity_poly.pdbx_seq_one_letter_code
_entity_poly.pdbx_strand_id
1 'polypeptide(L)'
;MGRSLLLGIVLFCHFVLPAALASQSPTGGPLLVDVKCSKCHTLKRVFITPRPVEEWRDVVEEMMDKNPAWISPEEAQQIVNDIINTWPERVQAITSERKSYEDARFLFVDRCTLCHSINRILLKDKTPEEWKETVERMRSDAGGYITEEDSERIARFLSERVDVLKEDAGGNIFVVKCLICHPGEQILMETHDKAGWEEIVKKMQNIARDTFPMARFGNEEAALVVDLLVKTQGPKTHTGSP
;
A
#
# COMPACT_ATOMS: atom_id res chain seq x y z
N MET A 1 4.21 -62.52 -66.34
CA MET A 1 3.91 -62.44 -64.89
C MET A 1 4.95 -61.56 -64.22
N GLY A 2 4.49 -60.47 -63.57
CA GLY A 2 5.18 -59.80 -62.45
C GLY A 2 6.49 -59.03 -62.73
N ARG A 3 6.39 -57.74 -63.08
CA ARG A 3 7.43 -56.75 -62.76
C ARG A 3 6.88 -55.83 -61.68
N SER A 4 7.38 -55.97 -60.45
CA SER A 4 7.23 -54.96 -59.40
C SER A 4 8.44 -54.03 -59.47
N LEU A 5 8.20 -52.74 -59.74
CA LEU A 5 9.14 -51.67 -59.41
C LEU A 5 8.46 -50.71 -58.44
N LEU A 6 9.15 -50.46 -57.33
CA LEU A 6 8.80 -49.50 -56.30
C LEU A 6 8.72 -48.09 -56.87
N LEU A 7 7.63 -47.38 -56.59
CA LEU A 7 7.55 -45.93 -56.73
C LEU A 7 7.39 -45.34 -55.31
N GLY A 8 8.46 -44.74 -54.80
CA GLY A 8 8.46 -44.04 -53.52
C GLY A 8 7.69 -42.72 -53.65
N ILE A 9 6.64 -42.56 -52.85
CA ILE A 9 5.91 -41.29 -52.70
C ILE A 9 6.56 -40.55 -51.52
N VAL A 10 7.23 -39.44 -51.81
CA VAL A 10 7.69 -38.48 -50.81
C VAL A 10 6.54 -37.52 -50.52
N LEU A 11 5.88 -37.70 -49.38
CA LEU A 11 4.85 -36.78 -48.89
C LEU A 11 5.55 -35.58 -48.21
N PHE A 12 5.63 -34.44 -48.88
CA PHE A 12 6.08 -33.19 -48.27
C PHE A 12 4.92 -32.59 -47.45
N CYS A 13 4.88 -32.90 -46.14
CA CYS A 13 4.01 -32.18 -45.20
C CYS A 13 4.56 -30.76 -44.98
N HIS A 14 3.94 -29.77 -45.60
CA HIS A 14 4.15 -28.36 -45.26
C HIS A 14 3.50 -28.06 -43.91
N PHE A 15 4.28 -28.19 -42.84
CA PHE A 15 3.96 -27.55 -41.56
C PHE A 15 4.13 -26.04 -41.72
N VAL A 16 3.03 -25.33 -41.90
CA VAL A 16 3.00 -23.87 -41.69
C VAL A 16 2.96 -23.66 -40.19
N LEU A 17 4.12 -23.36 -39.61
CA LEU A 17 4.20 -22.90 -38.21
C LEU A 17 3.51 -21.52 -38.12
N PRO A 18 2.60 -21.29 -37.16
CA PRO A 18 2.14 -19.94 -36.87
C PRO A 18 3.33 -19.17 -36.29
N ALA A 19 3.71 -18.07 -36.96
CA ALA A 19 4.63 -17.12 -36.39
C ALA A 19 4.01 -16.59 -35.09
N ALA A 20 4.57 -17.00 -33.95
CA ALA A 20 4.30 -16.36 -32.68
C ALA A 20 4.69 -14.89 -32.83
N LEU A 21 3.70 -14.00 -32.76
CA LEU A 21 3.93 -12.57 -32.59
C LEU A 21 4.61 -12.39 -31.23
N ALA A 22 5.94 -12.35 -31.24
CA ALA A 22 6.71 -11.84 -30.12
C ALA A 22 6.24 -10.39 -29.88
N SER A 23 5.65 -10.15 -28.71
CA SER A 23 5.40 -8.80 -28.21
C SER A 23 6.76 -8.09 -28.12
N GLN A 24 7.01 -7.18 -29.06
CA GLN A 24 8.19 -6.32 -29.00
C GLN A 24 8.02 -5.37 -27.82
N SER A 25 8.87 -5.49 -26.79
CA SER A 25 9.03 -4.44 -25.78
C SER A 25 9.49 -3.15 -26.49
N PRO A 26 8.89 -1.98 -26.23
CA PRO A 26 9.26 -0.77 -26.92
C PRO A 26 10.66 -0.30 -26.45
N THR A 27 11.64 -0.40 -27.34
CA THR A 27 12.87 0.42 -27.43
C THR A 27 13.59 0.79 -26.12
N GLY A 28 14.46 -0.11 -25.65
CA GLY A 28 15.90 0.12 -25.38
C GLY A 28 16.41 1.10 -24.31
N GLY A 29 15.58 1.91 -23.64
CA GLY A 29 16.01 2.84 -22.59
C GLY A 29 15.03 2.93 -21.42
N PRO A 30 15.45 3.42 -20.23
CA PRO A 30 14.54 3.62 -19.11
C PRO A 30 13.49 4.68 -19.45
N LEU A 31 12.23 4.42 -19.07
CA LEU A 31 11.11 5.34 -19.31
C LEU A 31 11.31 6.64 -18.53
N LEU A 32 10.80 7.77 -19.05
CA LEU A 32 10.89 9.05 -18.36
C LEU A 32 10.15 9.03 -17.03
N VAL A 33 9.00 8.35 -16.96
CA VAL A 33 8.28 8.16 -15.69
C VAL A 33 9.15 7.47 -14.64
N ASP A 34 9.94 6.47 -15.02
CA ASP A 34 10.80 5.74 -14.09
C ASP A 34 11.95 6.63 -13.59
N VAL A 35 12.54 7.43 -14.48
CA VAL A 35 13.69 8.27 -14.15
C VAL A 35 13.28 9.49 -13.33
N LYS A 36 12.18 10.15 -13.70
CA LYS A 36 11.78 11.44 -13.13
C LYS A 36 10.90 11.29 -11.90
N CYS A 37 9.92 10.40 -11.92
CA CYS A 37 8.95 10.29 -10.82
C CYS A 37 9.53 9.52 -9.62
N SER A 38 10.43 8.55 -9.86
CA SER A 38 11.05 7.77 -8.77
C SER A 38 11.96 8.59 -7.84
N LYS A 39 12.35 9.81 -8.23
CA LYS A 39 13.17 10.70 -7.39
C LYS A 39 12.42 11.21 -6.16
N CYS A 40 11.09 11.34 -6.24
CA CYS A 40 10.27 11.88 -5.15
C CYS A 40 9.17 10.92 -4.70
N HIS A 41 8.79 9.95 -5.53
CA HIS A 41 7.68 9.04 -5.24
C HIS A 41 8.09 7.58 -5.45
N THR A 42 7.45 6.67 -4.73
CA THR A 42 7.49 5.26 -5.12
C THR A 42 6.69 5.08 -6.39
N LEU A 43 7.23 4.37 -7.38
CA LEU A 43 6.51 4.15 -8.65
C LEU A 43 5.23 3.35 -8.44
N LYS A 44 5.19 2.48 -7.43
CA LYS A 44 3.98 1.76 -7.02
C LYS A 44 2.80 2.72 -6.80
N ARG A 45 3.01 3.86 -6.13
CA ARG A 45 1.97 4.86 -5.89
C ARG A 45 1.46 5.50 -7.18
N VAL A 46 2.32 5.65 -8.19
CA VAL A 46 1.95 6.21 -9.50
C VAL A 46 0.98 5.28 -10.22
N PHE A 47 1.27 3.98 -10.27
CA PHE A 47 0.50 3.05 -11.11
C PHE A 47 -0.76 2.46 -10.44
N ILE A 48 -0.87 2.53 -9.12
CA ILE A 48 -1.92 1.79 -8.39
C ILE A 48 -3.32 2.40 -8.51
N THR A 49 -3.41 3.68 -8.82
CA THR A 49 -4.70 4.35 -9.00
C THR A 49 -5.03 4.44 -10.49
N PRO A 50 -6.08 3.75 -10.97
CA PRO A 50 -6.52 3.88 -12.35
C PRO A 50 -7.05 5.30 -12.57
N ARG A 51 -6.66 5.93 -13.68
CA ARG A 51 -7.14 7.25 -14.09
C ARG A 51 -7.30 7.30 -15.61
N PRO A 52 -8.31 8.03 -16.12
CA PRO A 52 -8.37 8.43 -17.52
C PRO A 52 -7.12 9.17 -17.97
N VAL A 53 -6.89 9.20 -19.28
CA VAL A 53 -5.73 9.87 -19.89
C VAL A 53 -5.70 11.36 -19.57
N GLU A 54 -6.87 11.99 -19.60
CA GLU A 54 -7.07 13.41 -19.34
C GLU A 54 -6.68 13.75 -17.89
N GLU A 55 -7.12 12.93 -16.93
CA GLU A 55 -6.72 13.10 -15.52
C GLU A 55 -5.21 12.91 -15.29
N TRP A 56 -4.55 12.04 -16.06
CA TRP A 56 -3.10 11.89 -15.99
C TRP A 56 -2.35 13.13 -16.46
N ARG A 57 -2.90 13.87 -17.44
CA ARG A 57 -2.32 15.15 -17.87
C ARG A 57 -2.36 16.16 -16.73
N ASP A 58 -3.51 16.32 -16.09
CA ASP A 58 -3.67 17.21 -14.95
C ASP A 58 -2.71 16.87 -13.80
N VAL A 59 -2.52 15.58 -13.51
CA VAL A 59 -1.58 15.13 -12.47
C VAL A 59 -0.13 15.47 -12.83
N VAL A 60 0.29 15.23 -14.07
CA VAL A 60 1.67 15.54 -14.50
C VAL A 60 1.91 17.05 -14.54
N GLU A 61 0.92 17.84 -14.97
CA GLU A 61 0.96 19.30 -14.89
C GLU A 61 1.08 19.80 -13.44
N GLU A 62 0.32 19.23 -12.49
CA GLU A 62 0.47 19.56 -11.06
C GLU A 62 1.89 19.23 -10.55
N MET A 63 2.49 18.13 -11.02
CA MET A 63 3.87 17.79 -10.66
C MET A 63 4.89 18.74 -11.29
N MET A 64 4.63 19.22 -12.51
CA MET A 64 5.44 20.27 -13.14
C MET A 64 5.36 21.57 -12.32
N ASP A 65 4.18 22.00 -11.91
CA ASP A 65 3.99 23.24 -11.15
C ASP A 65 4.74 23.20 -9.80
N LYS A 66 4.80 22.03 -9.16
CA LYS A 66 5.56 21.83 -7.92
C LYS A 66 7.07 21.93 -8.12
N ASN A 67 7.58 21.60 -9.31
CA ASN A 67 8.99 21.76 -9.65
C ASN A 67 9.18 22.06 -11.15
N PRO A 68 9.03 23.32 -11.57
CA PRO A 68 9.00 23.70 -12.99
C PRO A 68 10.29 23.42 -13.75
N ALA A 69 11.42 23.25 -13.04
CA ALA A 69 12.72 22.93 -13.64
C ALA A 69 12.92 21.42 -13.85
N TRP A 70 12.02 20.56 -13.35
CA TRP A 70 12.20 19.11 -13.32
C TRP A 70 11.62 18.41 -14.55
N ILE A 71 10.47 18.86 -15.05
CA ILE A 71 9.73 18.25 -16.17
C ILE A 71 9.39 19.37 -17.17
N SER A 72 9.84 19.25 -18.42
CA SER A 72 9.43 20.17 -19.50
C SER A 72 8.04 19.81 -20.03
N PRO A 73 7.34 20.74 -20.72
CA PRO A 73 6.05 20.44 -21.37
C PRO A 73 6.11 19.25 -22.34
N GLU A 74 7.20 19.10 -23.09
CA GLU A 74 7.41 17.97 -24.02
C GLU A 74 7.59 16.65 -23.27
N GLU A 75 8.36 16.66 -22.19
CA GLU A 75 8.57 15.49 -21.35
C GLU A 75 7.30 15.08 -20.60
N ALA A 76 6.45 16.04 -20.21
CA ALA A 76 5.18 15.77 -19.58
C ALA A 76 4.28 14.90 -20.46
N GLN A 77 4.19 15.24 -21.75
CA GLN A 77 3.44 14.44 -22.72
C GLN A 77 4.02 13.02 -22.85
N GLN A 78 5.34 12.88 -22.86
CA GLN A 78 5.98 11.56 -22.92
C GLN A 78 5.76 10.76 -21.63
N ILE A 79 5.81 11.39 -20.45
CA ILE A 79 5.52 10.73 -19.17
C ILE A 79 4.08 10.20 -19.13
N VAL A 80 3.10 10.98 -19.61
CA VAL A 80 1.71 10.51 -19.73
C VAL A 80 1.63 9.28 -20.63
N ASN A 81 2.33 9.29 -21.77
CA ASN A 81 2.38 8.13 -22.68
C ASN A 81 3.05 6.92 -22.03
N ASP A 82 4.16 7.10 -21.31
CA ASP A 82 4.84 6.03 -20.58
C ASP A 82 3.90 5.39 -19.56
N ILE A 83 3.15 6.20 -18.81
CA ILE A 83 2.19 5.73 -17.82
C ILE A 83 1.12 4.89 -18.49
N ILE A 84 0.43 5.41 -19.50
CA ILE A 84 -0.71 4.73 -20.14
C ILE A 84 -0.28 3.43 -20.81
N ASN A 85 0.81 3.47 -21.57
CA ASN A 85 1.26 2.31 -22.35
C ASN A 85 1.80 1.18 -21.49
N THR A 86 2.29 1.48 -20.28
CA THR A 86 2.83 0.46 -19.36
C THR A 86 1.91 0.14 -18.19
N TRP A 87 0.81 0.87 -18.00
CA TRP A 87 -0.07 0.72 -16.85
C TRP A 87 -0.54 -0.73 -16.60
N PRO A 88 -1.05 -1.48 -17.61
CA PRO A 88 -1.52 -2.85 -17.36
C PRO A 88 -0.42 -3.78 -16.84
N GLU A 89 0.77 -3.72 -17.44
CA GLU A 89 1.92 -4.54 -17.05
C GLU A 89 2.42 -4.15 -15.64
N ARG A 90 2.50 -2.84 -15.35
CA ARG A 90 2.93 -2.33 -14.05
C ARG A 90 1.98 -2.73 -12.93
N VAL A 91 0.66 -2.63 -13.16
CA VAL A 91 -0.34 -3.07 -12.19
C VAL A 91 -0.28 -4.58 -12.00
N GLN A 92 -0.11 -5.37 -13.07
CA GLN A 92 0.07 -6.80 -12.95
C GLN A 92 1.31 -7.15 -12.10
N ALA A 93 2.45 -6.51 -12.35
CA ALA A 93 3.66 -6.71 -11.55
C ALA A 93 3.42 -6.37 -10.08
N ILE A 94 2.88 -5.19 -9.79
CA ILE A 94 2.57 -4.73 -8.43
C ILE A 94 1.64 -5.68 -7.67
N THR A 95 0.59 -6.16 -8.35
CA THR A 95 -0.40 -7.06 -7.75
C THR A 95 0.13 -8.49 -7.57
N SER A 96 1.07 -8.93 -8.41
CA SER A 96 1.74 -10.23 -8.29
C SER A 96 2.73 -10.29 -7.12
N GLU A 97 3.35 -9.16 -6.76
CA GLU A 97 4.28 -9.03 -5.63
C GLU A 97 3.58 -8.81 -4.28
N ARG A 98 2.25 -8.81 -4.28
CA ARG A 98 1.46 -8.58 -3.07
C ARG A 98 1.75 -9.63 -2.01
N LYS A 99 2.11 -9.15 -0.81
CA LYS A 99 2.30 -9.98 0.37
C LYS A 99 0.95 -10.38 0.98
N SER A 100 0.89 -11.62 1.44
CA SER A 100 -0.17 -12.09 2.33
C SER A 100 0.20 -11.79 3.78
N TYR A 101 -0.79 -11.42 4.57
CA TYR A 101 -0.65 -11.10 5.98
C TYR A 101 -1.77 -11.80 6.75
N GLU A 102 -1.44 -12.55 7.79
CA GLU A 102 -2.43 -13.11 8.71
C GLU A 102 -2.95 -12.04 9.68
N ASP A 103 -2.07 -11.15 10.13
CA ASP A 103 -2.44 -10.01 10.98
C ASP A 103 -3.05 -8.88 10.13
N ALA A 104 -4.31 -8.57 10.40
CA ALA A 104 -5.05 -7.50 9.71
C ALA A 104 -4.41 -6.12 9.92
N ARG A 105 -3.63 -5.93 10.99
CA ARG A 105 -2.89 -4.68 11.24
C ARG A 105 -1.79 -4.47 10.21
N PHE A 106 -1.02 -5.52 9.90
CA PHE A 106 0.05 -5.44 8.90
C PHE A 106 -0.54 -5.34 7.48
N LEU A 107 -1.64 -6.05 7.23
CA LEU A 107 -2.41 -5.91 6.01
C LEU A 107 -2.86 -4.46 5.80
N PHE A 108 -3.48 -3.87 6.83
CA PHE A 108 -3.94 -2.48 6.80
C PHE A 108 -2.81 -1.49 6.50
N VAL A 109 -1.68 -1.60 7.19
CA VAL A 109 -0.52 -0.73 6.94
C VAL A 109 -0.08 -0.85 5.49
N ASP A 110 0.18 -2.07 5.01
CA ASP A 110 0.66 -2.28 3.64
C ASP A 110 -0.31 -1.78 2.56
N ARG A 111 -1.61 -2.01 2.73
CA ARG A 111 -2.63 -1.63 1.72
C ARG A 111 -2.94 -0.14 1.73
N CYS A 112 -3.05 0.48 2.90
CA CYS A 112 -3.60 1.82 3.03
C CYS A 112 -2.52 2.91 3.05
N THR A 113 -1.31 2.62 3.52
CA THR A 113 -0.29 3.67 3.75
C THR A 113 0.55 3.98 2.52
N LEU A 114 0.34 3.27 1.42
CA LEU A 114 0.92 3.62 0.12
C LEU A 114 0.42 5.00 -0.36
N CYS A 115 -0.84 5.31 -0.07
CA CYS A 115 -1.53 6.51 -0.56
C CYS A 115 -1.87 7.51 0.56
N HIS A 116 -2.22 7.02 1.75
CA HIS A 116 -2.71 7.84 2.87
C HIS A 116 -1.77 7.76 4.08
N SER A 117 -1.71 8.81 4.90
CA SER A 117 -1.10 8.66 6.22
C SER A 117 -2.03 7.88 7.15
N ILE A 118 -1.46 7.06 8.04
CA ILE A 118 -2.28 6.28 8.96
C ILE A 118 -3.06 7.17 9.93
N ASN A 119 -2.47 8.29 10.35
CA ASN A 119 -3.11 9.24 11.25
C ASN A 119 -4.39 9.79 10.63
N ARG A 120 -4.41 10.08 9.31
CA ARG A 120 -5.63 10.53 8.61
C ARG A 120 -6.75 9.49 8.72
N ILE A 121 -6.42 8.21 8.77
CA ILE A 121 -7.38 7.10 8.81
C ILE A 121 -7.84 6.87 10.25
N LEU A 122 -6.90 6.68 11.19
CA LEU A 122 -7.20 6.35 12.58
C LEU A 122 -7.96 7.46 13.32
N LEU A 123 -7.84 8.71 12.88
CA LEU A 123 -8.54 9.86 13.46
C LEU A 123 -9.97 10.05 12.92
N LYS A 124 -10.46 9.16 12.05
CA LYS A 124 -11.83 9.25 11.54
C LYS A 124 -12.80 8.57 12.47
N ASP A 125 -13.84 9.32 12.82
CA ASP A 125 -15.03 8.81 13.47
C ASP A 125 -16.00 8.29 12.40
N LYS A 126 -16.13 6.96 12.33
CA LYS A 126 -17.00 6.24 11.40
C LYS A 126 -17.59 5.01 12.08
N THR A 127 -18.82 4.69 11.72
CA THR A 127 -19.50 3.43 12.03
C THR A 127 -18.90 2.26 11.23
N PRO A 128 -19.15 1.00 11.63
CA PRO A 128 -18.70 -0.16 10.87
C PRO A 128 -19.17 -0.17 9.41
N GLU A 129 -20.41 0.23 9.16
CA GLU A 129 -20.99 0.35 7.81
C GLU A 129 -20.26 1.42 6.98
N GLU A 130 -20.04 2.61 7.55
CA GLU A 130 -19.29 3.67 6.88
C GLU A 130 -17.83 3.29 6.61
N TRP A 131 -17.22 2.48 7.48
CA TRP A 131 -15.89 1.93 7.23
C TRP A 131 -15.90 0.94 6.08
N LYS A 132 -16.87 0.03 6.03
CA LYS A 132 -17.03 -0.91 4.92
C LYS A 132 -17.15 -0.17 3.58
N GLU A 133 -18.04 0.83 3.51
CA GLU A 133 -18.20 1.66 2.30
C GLU A 133 -16.91 2.41 1.94
N THR A 134 -16.21 2.94 2.94
CA THR A 134 -14.96 3.68 2.72
C THR A 134 -13.87 2.78 2.15
N VAL A 135 -13.66 1.59 2.74
CA VAL A 135 -12.62 0.65 2.30
C VAL A 135 -12.98 0.06 0.93
N GLU A 136 -14.25 -0.19 0.66
CA GLU A 136 -14.71 -0.69 -0.64
C GLU A 136 -14.49 0.31 -1.77
N ARG A 137 -14.70 1.60 -1.50
CA ARG A 137 -14.33 2.67 -2.43
C ARG A 137 -12.81 2.69 -2.67
N MET A 138 -11.99 2.59 -1.60
CA MET A 138 -10.53 2.51 -1.76
C MET A 138 -10.08 1.27 -2.53
N ARG A 139 -10.78 0.15 -2.38
CA ARG A 139 -10.53 -1.07 -3.15
C ARG A 139 -10.74 -0.84 -4.64
N SER A 140 -11.86 -0.20 -4.99
CA SER A 140 -12.21 0.15 -6.37
C SER A 140 -11.17 1.10 -6.98
N ASP A 141 -10.63 2.03 -6.19
CA ASP A 141 -9.63 3.02 -6.61
C ASP A 141 -8.19 2.46 -6.63
N ALA A 142 -7.95 1.22 -6.17
CA ALA A 142 -6.60 0.68 -5.98
C ALA A 142 -6.14 -0.29 -7.08
N GLY A 143 -6.78 -0.28 -8.26
CA GLY A 143 -6.30 -1.02 -9.43
C GLY A 143 -6.14 -2.54 -9.19
N GLY A 144 -6.92 -3.12 -8.29
CA GLY A 144 -6.83 -4.53 -7.90
C GLY A 144 -5.76 -4.86 -6.85
N TYR A 145 -5.04 -3.87 -6.31
CA TYR A 145 -4.07 -4.07 -5.24
C TYR A 145 -4.70 -4.49 -3.91
N ILE A 146 -5.90 -4.01 -3.65
CA ILE A 146 -6.72 -4.43 -2.52
C ILE A 146 -7.72 -5.47 -3.06
N THR A 147 -7.69 -6.69 -2.54
CA THR A 147 -8.69 -7.72 -2.87
C THR A 147 -10.00 -7.50 -2.12
N GLU A 148 -11.04 -8.26 -2.47
CA GLU A 148 -12.27 -8.32 -1.67
C GLU A 148 -12.01 -8.83 -0.25
N GLU A 149 -11.19 -9.88 -0.11
CA GLU A 149 -10.80 -10.39 1.20
C GLU A 149 -10.01 -9.34 2.01
N ASP A 150 -9.11 -8.59 1.35
CA ASP A 150 -8.37 -7.52 1.98
C ASP A 150 -9.33 -6.43 2.49
N SER A 151 -10.31 -6.02 1.68
CA SER A 151 -11.25 -4.95 2.04
C SER A 151 -12.11 -5.34 3.24
N GLU A 152 -12.64 -6.56 3.28
CA GLU A 152 -13.43 -7.06 4.40
C GLU A 152 -12.62 -7.11 5.71
N ARG A 153 -11.38 -7.60 5.64
CA ARG A 153 -10.50 -7.72 6.81
C ARG A 153 -10.05 -6.36 7.33
N ILE A 154 -9.74 -5.42 6.43
CA ILE A 154 -9.37 -4.04 6.79
C ILE A 154 -10.55 -3.29 7.39
N ALA A 155 -11.75 -3.40 6.80
CA ALA A 155 -12.94 -2.73 7.33
C ALA A 155 -13.28 -3.21 8.74
N ARG A 156 -13.18 -4.52 8.99
CA ARG A 156 -13.36 -5.11 10.32
C ARG A 156 -12.32 -4.58 11.31
N PHE A 157 -11.04 -4.61 10.93
CA PHE A 157 -9.95 -4.09 11.75
C PHE A 157 -10.16 -2.62 12.13
N LEU A 158 -10.56 -1.77 11.19
CA LEU A 158 -10.80 -0.34 11.45
C LEU A 158 -12.00 -0.12 12.38
N SER A 159 -13.05 -0.91 12.23
CA SER A 159 -14.25 -0.84 13.07
C SER A 159 -13.90 -1.19 14.52
N GLU A 160 -13.28 -2.35 14.75
CA GLU A 160 -12.83 -2.80 16.08
C GLU A 160 -11.82 -1.83 16.71
N ARG A 161 -10.93 -1.27 15.89
CA ARG A 161 -9.90 -0.33 16.36
C ARG A 161 -10.50 0.98 16.84
N VAL A 162 -11.50 1.51 16.14
CA VAL A 162 -12.14 2.78 16.52
C VAL A 162 -12.83 2.64 17.88
N ASP A 163 -13.49 1.51 18.14
CA ASP A 163 -14.12 1.25 19.44
C ASP A 163 -13.05 1.25 20.55
N VAL A 164 -11.93 0.57 20.33
CA VAL A 164 -10.83 0.56 21.30
C VAL A 164 -10.22 1.95 21.49
N LEU A 165 -9.99 2.73 20.43
CA LEU A 165 -9.35 4.05 20.58
C LEU A 165 -10.25 5.10 21.22
N LYS A 166 -11.56 5.05 21.00
CA LYS A 166 -12.52 6.02 21.55
C LYS A 166 -12.83 5.74 23.02
N GLU A 167 -13.09 4.47 23.36
CA GLU A 167 -13.56 4.08 24.68
C GLU A 167 -12.42 3.96 25.71
N ASP A 168 -11.19 3.74 25.23
CA ASP A 168 -10.03 3.56 26.09
C ASP A 168 -9.37 4.90 26.46
N ALA A 169 -9.14 5.12 27.75
CA ALA A 169 -8.46 6.33 28.22
C ALA A 169 -7.04 6.47 27.64
N GLY A 170 -6.32 5.34 27.50
CA GLY A 170 -5.04 5.29 26.81
C GLY A 170 -5.18 5.58 25.32
N GLY A 171 -6.27 5.15 24.68
CA GLY A 171 -6.59 5.44 23.28
C GLY A 171 -6.69 6.94 22.98
N ASN A 172 -7.40 7.67 23.82
CA ASN A 172 -7.51 9.13 23.72
C ASN A 172 -6.15 9.82 23.90
N ILE A 173 -5.36 9.40 24.88
CA ILE A 173 -4.01 9.93 25.10
C ILE A 173 -3.12 9.64 23.90
N PHE A 174 -3.17 8.42 23.37
CA PHE A 174 -2.38 7.98 22.22
C PHE A 174 -2.65 8.86 20.99
N VAL A 175 -3.92 9.08 20.67
CA VAL A 175 -4.34 9.94 19.56
C VAL A 175 -3.84 11.37 19.75
N VAL A 176 -4.01 11.94 20.94
CA VAL A 176 -3.75 13.36 21.19
C VAL A 176 -2.28 13.64 21.49
N LYS A 177 -1.47 12.65 21.84
CA LYS A 177 -0.07 12.87 22.26
C LYS A 177 0.96 12.09 21.46
N CYS A 178 0.66 10.86 21.06
CA CYS A 178 1.61 10.00 20.35
C CYS A 178 1.55 10.19 18.83
N LEU A 179 0.39 10.53 18.26
CA LEU A 179 0.22 10.71 16.81
C LEU A 179 0.54 12.13 16.31
N ILE A 180 1.02 13.02 17.18
CA ILE A 180 1.34 14.42 16.81
C ILE A 180 2.69 14.53 16.10
N CYS A 181 3.71 13.81 16.57
CA CYS A 181 5.09 14.05 16.13
C CYS A 181 5.50 13.21 14.92
N HIS A 182 5.03 11.97 14.83
CA HIS A 182 5.34 11.09 13.72
C HIS A 182 4.15 10.23 13.30
N PRO A 183 4.19 9.67 12.08
CA PRO A 183 3.18 8.72 11.62
C PRO A 183 3.13 7.46 12.52
N GLY A 184 1.92 6.96 12.81
CA GLY A 184 1.69 5.83 13.73
C GLY A 184 1.97 4.44 13.15
N GLU A 185 2.39 4.35 11.89
CA GLU A 185 2.61 3.10 11.13
C GLU A 185 3.62 2.22 11.85
N GLN A 186 4.71 2.81 12.34
CA GLN A 186 5.75 2.08 13.06
C GLN A 186 5.19 1.42 14.32
N ILE A 187 4.37 2.13 15.08
CA ILE A 187 3.73 1.60 16.29
C ILE A 187 2.81 0.43 15.93
N LEU A 188 2.05 0.53 14.84
CA LEU A 188 1.22 -0.57 14.37
C LEU A 188 2.03 -1.75 13.81
N MET A 189 3.25 -1.54 13.35
CA MET A 189 4.09 -2.62 12.83
C MET A 189 4.86 -3.36 13.94
N GLU A 190 4.85 -2.84 15.15
CA GLU A 190 5.59 -3.39 16.29
C GLU A 190 4.73 -4.32 17.17
N THR A 191 5.39 -5.22 17.88
CA THR A 191 4.77 -6.13 18.84
C THR A 191 5.74 -6.36 19.98
N HIS A 192 5.34 -5.95 21.18
CA HIS A 192 6.14 -6.03 22.39
C HIS A 192 5.27 -6.49 23.55
N ASP A 193 5.89 -7.14 24.54
CA ASP A 193 5.24 -7.38 25.82
C ASP A 193 5.12 -6.08 26.64
N LYS A 194 4.59 -6.19 27.86
CA LYS A 194 4.40 -5.02 28.72
C LYS A 194 5.71 -4.29 29.01
N ALA A 195 6.78 -5.03 29.33
CA ALA A 195 8.07 -4.45 29.66
C ALA A 195 8.68 -3.70 28.45
N GLY A 196 8.59 -4.28 27.26
CA GLY A 196 9.05 -3.63 26.03
C GLY A 196 8.28 -2.35 25.73
N TRP A 197 6.95 -2.35 25.88
CA TRP A 197 6.15 -1.14 25.70
C TRP A 197 6.44 -0.08 26.76
N GLU A 198 6.68 -0.47 28.03
CA GLU A 198 7.07 0.46 29.09
C GLU A 198 8.37 1.21 28.73
N GLU A 199 9.38 0.50 28.20
CA GLU A 199 10.64 1.12 27.76
C GLU A 199 10.41 2.14 26.63
N ILE A 200 9.67 1.74 25.59
CA ILE A 200 9.39 2.58 24.42
C ILE A 200 8.59 3.82 24.82
N VAL A 201 7.51 3.65 25.58
CA VAL A 201 6.67 4.77 26.04
C VAL A 201 7.47 5.69 26.95
N LYS A 202 8.36 5.15 27.81
CA LYS A 202 9.23 5.98 28.65
C LYS A 202 10.20 6.83 27.82
N LYS A 203 10.76 6.25 26.75
CA LYS A 203 11.61 6.99 25.80
C LYS A 203 10.82 8.12 25.13
N MET A 204 9.60 7.85 24.65
CA MET A 204 8.75 8.87 24.03
C MET A 204 8.35 9.96 25.02
N GLN A 205 8.07 9.61 26.28
CA GLN A 205 7.78 10.55 27.35
C GLN A 205 8.93 11.53 27.58
N ASN A 206 10.17 11.03 27.60
CA ASN A 206 11.37 11.85 27.74
C ASN A 206 11.53 12.80 26.54
N ILE A 207 11.38 12.28 25.31
CA ILE A 207 11.46 13.09 24.10
C ILE A 207 10.39 14.20 24.11
N ALA A 208 9.14 13.87 24.40
CA ALA A 208 8.05 14.85 24.45
C ALA A 208 8.30 15.93 25.50
N ARG A 209 8.80 15.56 26.69
CA ARG A 209 9.19 16.52 27.73
C ARG A 209 10.28 17.48 27.24
N ASP A 210 11.29 16.96 26.55
CA ASP A 210 12.50 17.72 26.22
C ASP A 210 12.39 18.51 24.92
N THR A 211 11.54 18.09 23.98
CA THR A 211 11.50 18.63 22.61
C THR A 211 10.13 19.15 22.16
N PHE A 212 9.02 18.63 22.70
CA PHE A 212 7.66 18.99 22.25
C PHE A 212 6.70 19.20 23.42
N PRO A 213 6.72 20.38 24.08
CA PRO A 213 5.94 20.63 25.29
C PRO A 213 4.43 20.34 25.15
N MET A 214 3.86 20.54 23.95
CA MET A 214 2.44 20.28 23.68
C MET A 214 2.07 18.79 23.71
N ALA A 215 3.02 17.89 23.46
CA ALA A 215 2.81 16.44 23.48
C ALA A 215 3.19 15.81 24.83
N ARG A 216 3.53 16.61 25.86
CA ARG A 216 3.99 16.09 27.16
C ARG A 216 2.91 15.26 27.86
N PHE A 217 3.33 14.15 28.47
CA PHE A 217 2.45 13.28 29.26
C PHE A 217 3.10 12.77 30.55
N GLY A 218 2.28 12.59 31.58
CA GLY A 218 2.66 12.14 32.91
C GLY A 218 2.83 10.63 33.02
N ASN A 219 3.25 10.14 34.18
CA ASN A 219 3.46 8.70 34.40
C ASN A 219 2.15 7.89 34.39
N GLU A 220 1.06 8.46 34.91
CA GLU A 220 -0.26 7.82 34.87
C GLU A 220 -0.76 7.67 33.43
N GLU A 221 -0.63 8.73 32.63
CA GLU A 221 -0.96 8.70 31.20
C GLU A 221 -0.08 7.71 30.43
N ALA A 222 1.21 7.63 30.77
CA ALA A 222 2.13 6.65 30.18
C ALA A 222 1.69 5.21 30.47
N ALA A 223 1.26 4.91 31.69
CA ALA A 223 0.77 3.59 32.07
C ALA A 223 -0.49 3.20 31.26
N LEU A 224 -1.43 4.14 31.07
CA LEU A 224 -2.62 3.91 30.24
C LEU A 224 -2.27 3.64 28.78
N VAL A 225 -1.30 4.37 28.22
CA VAL A 225 -0.82 4.12 26.85
C VAL A 225 -0.15 2.74 26.76
N VAL A 226 0.66 2.34 27.74
CA VAL A 226 1.25 0.98 27.77
C VAL A 226 0.17 -0.09 27.77
N ASP A 227 -0.86 0.04 28.62
CA ASP A 227 -1.92 -0.96 28.70
C ASP A 227 -2.72 -1.05 27.39
N LEU A 228 -2.97 0.08 26.72
CA LEU A 228 -3.54 0.12 25.37
C LEU A 228 -2.65 -0.63 24.35
N LEU A 229 -1.34 -0.34 24.34
CA LEU A 229 -0.40 -0.94 23.40
C LEU A 229 -0.23 -2.44 23.65
N VAL A 230 -0.26 -2.91 24.88
CA VAL A 230 -0.30 -4.36 25.20
C VAL A 230 -1.61 -4.97 24.71
N LYS A 231 -2.75 -4.34 24.97
CA LYS A 231 -4.06 -4.84 24.53
C LYS A 231 -4.18 -4.97 23.01
N THR A 232 -3.60 -4.03 22.26
CA THR A 232 -3.80 -3.93 20.81
C THR A 232 -2.60 -4.35 19.98
N GLN A 233 -1.39 -4.35 20.56
CA GLN A 233 -0.11 -4.71 19.95
C GLN A 233 0.73 -5.68 20.81
N GLY A 234 0.17 -6.29 21.84
CA GLY A 234 0.85 -7.35 22.58
C GLY A 234 0.98 -8.64 21.78
N PRO A 235 1.88 -9.55 22.16
CA PRO A 235 1.92 -10.91 21.63
C PRO A 235 0.55 -11.57 21.82
N LYS A 236 0.01 -12.17 20.76
CA LYS A 236 -1.20 -12.97 20.89
C LYS A 236 -0.88 -14.15 21.81
N THR A 237 -1.49 -14.19 22.98
CA THR A 237 -1.43 -15.39 23.81
C THR A 237 -2.19 -16.47 23.05
N HIS A 238 -1.49 -17.51 22.60
CA HIS A 238 -2.15 -18.75 22.21
C HIS A 238 -2.72 -19.38 23.49
N THR A 239 -3.85 -18.88 23.97
CA THR A 239 -4.71 -19.68 24.81
C THR A 239 -5.28 -20.75 23.91
N GLY A 240 -4.60 -21.90 23.85
CA GLY A 240 -5.21 -23.13 23.32
C GLY A 240 -6.55 -23.29 24.04
N SER A 241 -7.64 -23.19 23.30
CA SER A 241 -8.93 -23.64 23.83
C SER A 241 -8.91 -25.17 23.86
N PRO A 242 -9.49 -25.78 24.92
CA PRO A 242 -9.61 -27.23 25.04
C PRO A 242 -10.45 -27.84 23.91
#